data_AF-A0A0W8C446-F1
#
_entry.id   AF-A0A0W8C446-F1
#
_cell.length_a   1.000
_cell.length_b   1.000
_cell.length_c   1.000
_cell.angle_alpha   90.00
_cell.angle_beta   90.00
_cell.angle_gamma   90.00
#
_symmetry.space_group_name_H-M   'P 1'
#
loop_
_entity.id
_entity.type
_entity.pdbx_description
1 polymer ?
#
loop_
_entity_poly.entity_id
_entity_poly.type
_entity_poly.pdbx_seq_one_letter_code
_entity_poly.pdbx_strand_id
1 'polypeptide(L)'
;MSDDEEEYDFDYSDEDEDMEDVEAAVQIENAYYSAKQLLEGEPPRREEALGALAQVLELQNEQTDWGFKALKRIVKLLFELQRHDEAMRRYEELLGYTKTAVTRNVGEKGINSILDFVSTSKRLWFKTSVKLGNLLYEIGDFSRLSKEKLTGKFKMVFNLLRGVLLTLMLLQLLEVYALQIQMYTAQKDNKKLVSIYEKALRTKSGVAHPRIIGVIHECGGKMYMMQREWDKARSDFFSGFKSYDEAASRR
;
A
#
# COMPACT_ATOMS: atom_id res chain seq x y z
N MET A 1 9.35 7.04 -16.23
CA MET A 1 8.45 7.75 -17.14
C MET A 1 7.86 8.88 -16.34
N SER A 2 8.31 10.08 -16.68
CA SER A 2 7.94 11.37 -16.11
C SER A 2 6.51 11.67 -16.55
N ASP A 3 5.61 11.84 -15.60
CA ASP A 3 4.23 12.29 -15.86
C ASP A 3 3.81 13.17 -14.67
N ASP A 4 4.53 14.28 -14.51
CA ASP A 4 4.11 15.43 -13.70
C ASP A 4 4.05 16.63 -14.67
N GLU A 5 3.09 16.58 -15.61
CA GLU A 5 2.57 17.80 -16.24
C GLU A 5 1.80 18.57 -15.16
N GLU A 6 2.53 19.26 -14.28
CA GLU A 6 1.95 20.29 -13.41
C GLU A 6 1.59 21.47 -14.32
N GLU A 7 0.33 21.45 -14.77
CA GLU A 7 -0.41 22.52 -15.44
C GLU A 7 -0.03 23.89 -14.83
N TYR A 8 0.57 24.74 -15.67
CA TYR A 8 1.02 26.09 -15.33
C TYR A 8 -0.22 26.97 -15.16
N ASP A 9 -0.86 26.89 -13.99
CA ASP A 9 -2.01 27.72 -13.64
C ASP A 9 -1.48 29.12 -13.30
N PHE A 10 -1.63 30.04 -14.26
CA PHE A 10 -1.24 31.43 -14.13
C PHE A 10 -2.35 32.15 -13.36
N ASP A 11 -2.21 32.20 -12.04
CA ASP A 11 -3.12 33.00 -11.21
C ASP A 11 -2.76 34.48 -11.44
N TYR A 12 -3.66 35.20 -12.13
CA TYR A 12 -3.55 36.65 -12.26
C TYR A 12 -4.00 37.25 -10.93
N SER A 13 -3.08 37.41 -9.98
CA SER A 13 -3.34 38.19 -8.77
C SER A 13 -3.62 39.63 -9.17
N ASP A 14 -4.85 40.09 -8.92
CA ASP A 14 -5.28 41.49 -9.09
C ASP A 14 -4.32 42.44 -8.35
N GLU A 15 -4.09 43.64 -8.89
CA GLU A 15 -3.03 44.62 -8.53
C GLU A 15 -3.10 45.21 -7.09
N ASP A 16 -3.86 44.61 -6.16
CA ASP A 16 -4.12 45.09 -4.80
C ASP A 16 -3.64 44.11 -3.69
N GLU A 17 -2.65 43.25 -3.93
CA GLU A 17 -2.00 42.44 -2.88
C GLU A 17 -0.91 43.24 -2.13
N ASP A 18 -0.92 43.18 -0.79
CA ASP A 18 0.08 43.84 0.05
C ASP A 18 1.51 43.36 -0.31
N MET A 19 2.45 44.29 -0.47
CA MET A 19 3.84 43.99 -0.87
C MET A 19 4.55 42.94 0.01
N GLU A 20 4.17 42.83 1.29
CA GLU A 20 4.70 41.81 2.21
C GLU A 20 4.18 40.39 1.87
N ASP A 21 2.93 40.27 1.41
CA ASP A 21 2.33 38.99 1.03
C ASP A 21 2.92 38.46 -0.28
N VAL A 22 3.22 39.36 -1.22
CA VAL A 22 3.92 39.03 -2.48
C VAL A 22 5.34 38.52 -2.20
N GLU A 23 6.07 39.13 -1.27
CA GLU A 23 7.43 38.70 -0.90
C GLU A 23 7.42 37.32 -0.22
N ALA A 24 6.44 37.05 0.65
CA ALA A 24 6.27 35.75 1.31
C ALA A 24 5.92 34.64 0.30
N ALA A 25 5.05 34.91 -0.68
CA ALA A 25 4.69 33.96 -1.73
C ALA A 25 5.92 33.57 -2.58
N VAL A 26 6.76 34.55 -2.95
CA VAL A 26 8.01 34.31 -3.69
C VAL A 26 9.01 33.48 -2.87
N GLN A 27 9.11 33.71 -1.57
CA GLN A 27 9.99 32.91 -0.70
C GLN A 27 9.52 31.46 -0.58
N ILE A 28 8.21 31.23 -0.46
CA ILE A 28 7.58 29.91 -0.43
C ILE A 28 7.87 29.13 -1.72
N GLU A 29 7.68 29.77 -2.87
CA GLU A 29 7.92 29.15 -4.18
C GLU A 29 9.40 28.79 -4.36
N ASN A 30 10.31 29.70 -4.02
CA ASN A 30 11.75 29.45 -4.09
C ASN A 30 12.18 28.27 -3.19
N ALA A 31 11.62 28.16 -1.98
CA ALA A 31 11.90 27.05 -1.08
C ALA A 31 11.43 25.70 -1.67
N TYR A 32 10.27 25.67 -2.34
CA TYR A 32 9.77 24.46 -2.99
C TYR A 32 10.68 24.02 -4.17
N TYR A 33 11.09 24.94 -5.03
CA TYR A 33 12.00 24.61 -6.14
C TYR A 33 13.39 24.19 -5.67
N SER A 34 13.91 24.82 -4.61
CA SER A 34 15.16 24.39 -3.98
C SER A 34 15.07 22.93 -3.52
N ALA A 35 13.96 22.56 -2.89
CA ALA A 35 13.73 21.17 -2.49
C ALA A 35 13.62 20.21 -3.68
N LYS A 36 13.01 20.64 -4.78
CA LYS A 36 12.93 19.85 -6.02
C LYS A 36 14.32 19.59 -6.61
N GLN A 37 15.17 20.61 -6.67
CA GLN A 37 16.54 20.50 -7.16
C GLN A 37 17.37 19.51 -6.32
N LEU A 38 17.19 19.50 -5.00
CA LEU A 38 17.85 18.54 -4.10
C LEU A 38 17.47 17.07 -4.38
N LEU A 39 16.27 16.84 -4.94
CA LEU A 39 15.81 15.50 -5.32
C LEU A 39 16.24 15.09 -6.72
N GLU A 40 16.54 16.05 -7.60
CA GLU A 40 17.05 15.81 -8.96
C GLU A 40 18.57 15.57 -8.99
N GLY A 41 19.29 15.97 -7.94
CA GLY A 41 20.72 15.70 -7.81
C GLY A 41 21.06 14.21 -7.68
N GLU A 42 22.24 13.82 -8.15
CA GLU A 42 22.81 12.48 -7.96
C GLU A 42 23.98 12.51 -6.95
N PRO A 43 23.89 11.87 -5.77
CA PRO A 43 22.73 11.15 -5.22
C PRO A 43 21.66 12.12 -4.66
N PRO A 44 20.37 11.71 -4.64
CA PRO A 44 19.29 12.56 -4.18
C PRO A 44 19.34 12.78 -2.66
N ARG A 45 19.38 14.04 -2.24
CA ARG A 45 19.53 14.46 -0.83
C ARG A 45 18.17 14.54 -0.14
N ARG A 46 17.55 13.37 0.07
CA ARG A 46 16.15 13.25 0.55
C ARG A 46 15.87 13.90 1.90
N GLU A 47 16.78 13.81 2.87
CA GLU A 47 16.60 14.44 4.19
C GLU A 47 16.64 15.98 4.10
N GLU A 48 17.56 16.52 3.29
CA GLU A 48 17.66 17.97 3.08
C GLU A 48 16.46 18.50 2.29
N ALA A 49 16.01 17.77 1.27
CA ALA A 49 14.79 18.10 0.55
C ALA A 49 13.55 18.08 1.47
N LEU A 50 13.51 17.16 2.43
CA LEU A 50 12.43 17.11 3.42
C LEU A 50 12.45 18.32 4.35
N GLY A 51 13.63 18.78 4.76
CA GLY A 51 13.80 20.03 5.51
C GLY A 51 13.34 21.25 4.72
N ALA A 52 13.77 21.37 3.45
CA ALA A 52 13.39 22.48 2.58
C ALA A 52 11.87 22.52 2.30
N LEU A 53 11.22 21.35 2.10
CA LEU A 53 9.76 21.28 1.98
C LEU A 53 9.05 21.60 3.30
N ALA A 54 9.63 21.26 4.45
CA ALA A 54 9.06 21.65 5.74
C ALA A 54 9.13 23.16 5.95
N GLN A 55 10.18 23.82 5.46
CA GLN A 55 10.33 25.28 5.51
C GLN A 55 9.22 25.99 4.72
N VAL A 56 8.77 25.43 3.58
CA VAL A 56 7.58 25.94 2.86
C VAL A 56 6.35 26.03 3.78
N LEU A 57 6.19 25.06 4.68
CA LEU A 57 5.05 25.03 5.60
C LEU A 57 5.21 25.95 6.80
N GLU A 58 6.45 26.35 7.13
CA GLU A 58 6.75 27.30 8.21
C GLU A 58 6.64 28.75 7.71
N LEU A 59 6.93 29.00 6.43
CA LEU A 59 6.88 30.34 5.82
C LEU A 59 5.44 30.78 5.47
N GLN A 60 4.50 29.85 5.33
CA GLN A 60 3.11 30.19 5.05
C GLN A 60 2.38 30.62 6.34
N ASN A 61 1.69 31.76 6.28
CA ASN A 61 0.79 32.20 7.36
C ASN A 61 -0.59 31.55 7.25
N GLU A 62 -1.05 31.34 6.02
CA GLU A 62 -2.30 30.67 5.69
C GLU A 62 -2.04 29.44 4.80
N GLN A 63 -3.04 28.58 4.65
CA GLN A 63 -2.91 27.39 3.83
C GLN A 63 -2.94 27.76 2.34
N THR A 64 -1.83 27.53 1.65
CA THR A 64 -1.66 27.85 0.23
C THR A 64 -1.57 26.62 -0.66
N ASP A 65 -1.70 26.81 -1.98
CA ASP A 65 -1.48 25.76 -2.97
C ASP A 65 -0.06 25.20 -2.93
N TRP A 66 0.93 26.05 -2.68
CA TRP A 66 2.32 25.64 -2.48
C TRP A 66 2.48 24.77 -1.22
N GLY A 67 1.79 25.10 -0.13
CA GLY A 67 1.71 24.26 1.06
C GLY A 67 1.13 22.88 0.77
N PHE A 68 0.06 22.80 -0.04
CA PHE A 68 -0.52 21.52 -0.45
C PHE A 68 0.45 20.70 -1.32
N LYS A 69 1.10 21.32 -2.30
CA LYS A 69 2.13 20.68 -3.15
C LYS A 69 3.31 20.18 -2.31
N ALA A 70 3.77 20.98 -1.34
CA ALA A 70 4.84 20.60 -0.42
C ALA A 70 4.44 19.42 0.46
N LEU A 71 3.26 19.45 1.10
CA LEU A 71 2.74 18.34 1.90
C LEU A 71 2.60 17.05 1.09
N LYS A 72 2.08 17.13 -0.15
CA LYS A 72 1.99 15.98 -1.07
C LYS A 72 3.36 15.32 -1.26
N ARG A 73 4.40 16.14 -1.45
CA ARG A 73 5.77 15.65 -1.65
C ARG A 73 6.41 15.11 -0.36
N ILE A 74 6.21 15.79 0.77
CA ILE A 74 6.68 15.36 2.10
C ILE A 74 6.13 13.98 2.44
N VAL A 75 4.82 13.76 2.26
CA VAL A 75 4.19 12.47 2.56
C VAL A 75 4.83 11.35 1.72
N LYS A 76 5.02 11.56 0.42
CA LYS A 76 5.69 10.58 -0.45
C LYS A 76 7.13 10.30 0.00
N LEU A 77 7.92 11.33 0.30
CA LEU A 77 9.30 11.18 0.79
C LEU A 77 9.39 10.45 2.14
N LEU A 78 8.51 10.75 3.08
CA LEU A 78 8.45 10.06 4.38
C LEU A 78 8.13 8.57 4.21
N PHE A 79 7.30 8.20 3.24
CA PHE A 79 7.08 6.79 2.88
C PHE A 79 8.32 6.13 2.28
N GLU A 80 9.10 6.82 1.45
CA GLU A 80 10.39 6.32 0.93
C GLU A 80 11.41 6.10 2.05
N LEU A 81 11.48 7.04 3.01
CA LEU A 81 12.38 6.99 4.16
C LEU A 81 11.91 6.04 5.28
N GLN A 82 10.82 5.28 5.07
CA GLN A 82 10.21 4.36 6.06
C GLN A 82 9.73 5.03 7.37
N ARG A 83 9.53 6.35 7.37
CA ARG A 83 9.05 7.14 8.53
C ARG A 83 7.53 7.21 8.53
N HIS A 84 6.89 6.06 8.72
CA HIS A 84 5.44 5.91 8.54
C HIS A 84 4.59 6.73 9.52
N ASP A 85 4.99 6.83 10.78
CA ASP A 85 4.22 7.57 11.79
C ASP A 85 4.20 9.08 11.50
N GLU A 86 5.30 9.62 10.98
CA GLU A 86 5.38 11.01 10.53
C GLU A 86 4.61 11.22 9.23
N ALA A 87 4.69 10.26 8.29
CA ALA A 87 3.94 10.33 7.03
C ALA A 87 2.43 10.43 7.29
N MET A 88 1.90 9.70 8.27
CA MET A 88 0.49 9.73 8.62
C MET A 88 0.07 11.09 9.20
N ARG A 89 0.88 11.67 10.08
CA ARG A 89 0.61 13.02 10.64
C ARG A 89 0.55 14.08 9.55
N ARG A 90 1.51 14.09 8.62
CA ARG A 90 1.52 15.02 7.48
C ARG A 90 0.40 14.74 6.48
N TYR A 91 -0.04 13.49 6.36
CA TYR A 91 -1.19 13.15 5.53
C TYR A 91 -2.51 13.66 6.14
N GLU A 92 -2.69 13.57 7.46
CA GLU A 92 -3.83 14.18 8.15
C GLU A 92 -3.88 15.70 7.97
N GLU A 93 -2.72 16.36 8.05
CA GLU A 93 -2.56 17.79 7.76
C GLU A 93 -2.97 18.11 6.31
N LEU A 94 -2.54 17.31 5.33
CA LEU A 94 -2.93 17.44 3.92
C LEU A 94 -4.45 17.29 3.71
N LEU A 95 -5.12 16.42 4.46
CA LEU A 95 -6.58 16.30 4.44
C LEU A 95 -7.28 17.53 5.03
N GLY A 96 -6.59 18.35 5.82
CA GLY A 96 -7.06 19.66 6.25
C GLY A 96 -7.20 20.62 5.07
N TYR A 97 -6.17 20.71 4.22
CA TYR A 97 -6.13 21.59 3.05
C TYR A 97 -7.26 21.34 2.06
N THR A 98 -7.73 20.10 1.93
CA THR A 98 -8.83 19.76 1.00
C THR A 98 -10.18 20.35 1.39
N LYS A 99 -10.28 20.94 2.59
CA LYS A 99 -11.51 21.60 3.08
C LYS A 99 -11.48 23.12 2.92
N THR A 100 -10.32 23.72 2.70
CA THR A 100 -10.07 25.15 2.94
C THR A 100 -9.25 25.79 1.83
N ALA A 101 -8.13 25.18 1.45
CA ALA A 101 -7.12 25.80 0.60
C ALA A 101 -7.18 25.35 -0.87
N VAL A 102 -7.60 24.11 -1.13
CA VAL A 102 -7.63 23.57 -2.50
C VAL A 102 -9.03 23.20 -2.94
N THR A 103 -9.28 23.32 -4.24
CA THR A 103 -10.55 22.85 -4.83
C THR A 103 -10.71 21.35 -4.61
N ARG A 104 -11.97 20.89 -4.56
CA ARG A 104 -12.30 19.46 -4.35
C ARG A 104 -11.59 18.55 -5.35
N ASN A 105 -11.49 18.94 -6.62
CA ASN A 105 -10.84 18.16 -7.66
C ASN A 105 -9.33 18.03 -7.44
N VAL A 106 -8.67 19.12 -7.04
CA VAL A 106 -7.23 19.13 -6.72
C VAL A 106 -6.95 18.26 -5.49
N GLY A 107 -7.80 18.37 -4.47
CA GLY A 107 -7.75 17.52 -3.28
C GLY A 107 -7.92 16.03 -3.61
N GLU A 108 -8.94 15.67 -4.40
CA GLU A 108 -9.19 14.28 -4.83
C GLU A 108 -8.01 13.73 -5.66
N LYS A 109 -7.50 14.48 -6.64
CA LYS A 109 -6.31 14.10 -7.43
C LYS A 109 -5.07 13.90 -6.53
N GLY A 110 -4.85 14.80 -5.58
CA GLY A 110 -3.72 14.72 -4.64
C GLY A 110 -3.79 13.49 -3.74
N ILE A 111 -4.96 13.21 -3.17
CA ILE A 111 -5.22 12.02 -2.35
C ILE A 111 -4.99 10.73 -3.16
N ASN A 112 -5.57 10.66 -4.36
CA ASN A 112 -5.41 9.50 -5.23
C ASN A 112 -3.94 9.30 -5.62
N SER A 113 -3.20 10.35 -5.94
CA SER A 113 -1.77 10.27 -6.27
C SER A 113 -0.91 9.72 -5.12
N ILE A 114 -1.19 10.12 -3.87
CA ILE A 114 -0.50 9.58 -2.68
C ILE A 114 -0.90 8.12 -2.48
N LEU A 115 -2.19 7.81 -2.60
CA LEU A 115 -2.68 6.45 -2.45
C LEU A 115 -2.09 5.52 -3.52
N ASP A 116 -1.96 5.98 -4.77
CA ASP A 116 -1.36 5.26 -5.88
C ASP A 116 0.15 5.08 -5.69
N PHE A 117 0.86 6.08 -5.18
CA PHE A 117 2.27 5.94 -4.83
C PHE A 117 2.48 4.87 -3.75
N VAL A 118 1.72 4.97 -2.66
CA VAL A 118 1.78 4.03 -1.54
C VAL A 118 1.32 2.64 -1.96
N SER A 119 0.24 2.56 -2.76
CA SER A 119 -0.33 1.30 -3.21
C SER A 119 0.52 0.65 -4.30
N THR A 120 1.13 1.39 -5.22
CA THR A 120 1.99 0.84 -6.28
C THR A 120 3.27 0.29 -5.71
N SER A 121 3.94 1.04 -4.82
CA SER A 121 5.14 0.56 -4.13
C SER A 121 4.81 -0.69 -3.28
N LYS A 122 3.72 -0.65 -2.50
CA LYS A 122 3.28 -1.80 -1.69
C LYS A 122 2.81 -2.98 -2.53
N ARG A 123 2.09 -2.76 -3.63
CA ARG A 123 1.56 -3.79 -4.55
C ARG A 123 2.69 -4.43 -5.35
N LEU A 124 3.67 -3.66 -5.79
CA LEU A 124 4.85 -4.17 -6.47
C LEU A 124 5.69 -4.99 -5.50
N TRP A 125 6.02 -4.44 -4.32
CA TRP A 125 6.70 -5.20 -3.26
C TRP A 125 5.94 -6.49 -2.92
N PHE A 126 4.62 -6.41 -2.75
CA PHE A 126 3.78 -7.55 -2.44
C PHE A 126 3.82 -8.61 -3.54
N LYS A 127 3.60 -8.23 -4.80
CA LYS A 127 3.66 -9.15 -5.95
C LYS A 127 5.05 -9.79 -6.09
N THR A 128 6.11 -9.02 -5.94
CA THR A 128 7.49 -9.52 -6.01
C THR A 128 7.77 -10.49 -4.87
N SER A 129 7.29 -10.20 -3.66
CA SER A 129 7.48 -11.08 -2.51
C SER A 129 6.63 -12.35 -2.61
N VAL A 130 5.39 -12.27 -3.09
CA VAL A 130 4.56 -13.45 -3.42
C VAL A 130 5.23 -14.30 -4.50
N LYS A 131 5.80 -13.67 -5.53
CA LYS A 131 6.54 -14.36 -6.59
C LYS A 131 7.78 -15.07 -6.03
N LEU A 132 8.56 -14.38 -5.19
CA LEU A 132 9.71 -14.95 -4.49
C LEU A 132 9.29 -16.13 -3.61
N GLY A 133 8.20 -15.99 -2.86
CA GLY A 133 7.66 -17.06 -2.02
C GLY A 133 7.24 -18.29 -2.82
N ASN A 134 6.61 -18.12 -3.98
CA ASN A 134 6.30 -19.22 -4.89
C ASN A 134 7.57 -19.92 -5.40
N LEU A 135 8.60 -19.17 -5.80
CA LEU A 135 9.87 -19.73 -6.26
C LEU A 135 10.58 -20.50 -5.13
N LEU A 136 10.62 -19.96 -3.92
CA LEU A 136 11.20 -20.65 -2.75
C LEU A 136 10.44 -21.94 -2.42
N TYR A 137 9.12 -21.93 -2.58
CA TYR A 137 8.29 -23.13 -2.43
C TYR A 137 8.64 -24.19 -3.48
N GLU A 138 8.77 -23.81 -4.76
CA GLU A 138 9.17 -24.72 -5.85
C GLU A 138 10.57 -25.32 -5.65
N ILE A 139 11.50 -24.53 -5.12
CA ILE A 139 12.87 -24.99 -4.78
C ILE A 139 12.88 -25.87 -3.52
N GLY A 140 11.85 -25.78 -2.66
CA GLY A 140 11.77 -26.49 -1.39
C GLY A 140 12.55 -25.84 -0.24
N ASP A 141 13.02 -24.59 -0.39
CA ASP A 141 13.70 -23.84 0.69
C ASP A 141 12.68 -23.20 1.63
N PHE A 142 12.07 -24.05 2.45
CA PHE A 142 11.06 -23.61 3.42
C PHE A 142 11.64 -22.83 4.61
N SER A 143 12.97 -22.90 4.81
CA SER A 143 13.65 -22.15 5.88
C SER A 143 13.70 -20.67 5.57
N ARG A 144 13.93 -20.32 4.29
CA ARG A 144 13.84 -18.93 3.83
C ARG A 144 12.40 -18.45 3.72
N LEU A 145 11.50 -19.29 3.22
CA LEU A 145 10.08 -18.95 3.09
C LEU A 145 9.41 -18.65 4.44
N SER A 146 9.75 -19.41 5.48
CA SER A 146 9.22 -19.17 6.84
C SER A 146 9.81 -17.93 7.53
N LYS A 147 11.02 -17.51 7.15
CA LYS A 147 11.65 -16.26 7.62
C LYS A 147 11.17 -15.02 6.87
N GLU A 148 10.53 -15.20 5.72
CA GLU A 148 10.00 -14.10 4.94
C GLU A 148 8.93 -13.39 5.80
N LYS A 149 9.22 -12.15 6.21
CA LYS A 149 8.39 -11.33 7.13
C LYS A 149 7.08 -10.84 6.47
N LEU A 150 6.50 -11.64 5.58
CA LEU A 150 5.34 -11.30 4.77
C LEU A 150 4.13 -10.95 5.64
N THR A 151 3.86 -11.76 6.67
CA THR A 151 2.71 -11.54 7.56
C THR A 151 2.92 -10.43 8.59
N GLY A 152 4.14 -10.26 9.11
CA GLY A 152 4.42 -9.25 10.13
C GLY A 152 4.27 -7.81 9.63
N LYS A 153 4.80 -7.53 8.43
CA LYS A 153 4.65 -6.21 7.79
C LYS A 153 3.20 -5.97 7.33
N PHE A 154 2.53 -7.00 6.82
CA PHE A 154 1.14 -6.88 6.36
C PHE A 154 0.16 -6.61 7.50
N LYS A 155 0.37 -7.23 8.67
CA LYS A 155 -0.50 -7.06 9.85
C LYS A 155 -0.41 -5.66 10.47
N MET A 156 0.78 -5.04 10.44
CA MET A 156 0.97 -3.64 10.84
C MET A 156 0.14 -2.70 9.94
N VAL A 157 0.20 -2.92 8.62
CA VAL A 157 -0.51 -2.09 7.64
C VAL A 157 -2.03 -2.34 7.67
N PHE A 158 -2.46 -3.57 7.92
CA PHE A 158 -3.88 -3.92 8.07
C PHE A 158 -4.56 -3.18 9.23
N ASN A 159 -3.87 -3.01 10.35
CA ASN A 159 -4.40 -2.32 11.52
C ASN A 159 -4.59 -0.81 11.30
N LEU A 160 -3.93 -0.24 10.29
CA LEU A 160 -3.94 1.20 10.01
C LEU A 160 -5.05 1.65 9.04
N LEU A 161 -5.75 0.72 8.39
CA LEU A 161 -6.57 1.03 7.22
C LEU A 161 -8.07 0.75 7.43
N ARG A 162 -8.91 1.59 6.83
CA ARG A 162 -10.38 1.47 6.85
C ARG A 162 -10.96 1.58 5.43
N GLY A 163 -12.17 1.08 5.23
CA GLY A 163 -12.94 1.25 3.98
C GLY A 163 -12.45 0.40 2.80
N VAL A 164 -12.56 0.92 1.57
CA VAL A 164 -12.25 0.20 0.31
C VAL A 164 -10.82 -0.36 0.27
N LEU A 165 -9.89 0.33 0.90
CA LEU A 165 -8.49 -0.09 0.99
C LEU A 165 -8.32 -1.36 1.85
N LEU A 166 -9.19 -1.57 2.84
CA LEU A 166 -9.24 -2.81 3.63
C LEU A 166 -9.58 -4.00 2.73
N THR A 167 -10.53 -3.84 1.81
CA THR A 167 -10.97 -4.90 0.89
C THR A 167 -9.85 -5.37 -0.03
N LEU A 168 -9.09 -4.44 -0.62
CA LEU A 168 -7.94 -4.78 -1.47
C LEU A 168 -6.83 -5.47 -0.68
N MET A 169 -6.61 -5.06 0.57
CA MET A 169 -5.63 -5.72 1.45
C MET A 169 -6.08 -7.09 1.94
N LEU A 170 -7.37 -7.32 2.16
CA LEU A 170 -7.92 -8.63 2.51
C LEU A 170 -7.65 -9.66 1.40
N LEU A 171 -7.74 -9.27 0.13
CA LEU A 171 -7.42 -10.13 -1.01
C LEU A 171 -5.94 -10.52 -1.03
N GLN A 172 -5.05 -9.54 -0.83
CA GLN A 172 -3.61 -9.76 -0.73
C GLN A 172 -3.26 -10.64 0.49
N LEU A 173 -3.89 -10.42 1.64
CA LEU A 173 -3.69 -11.25 2.83
C LEU A 173 -4.05 -12.71 2.57
N LEU A 174 -5.10 -12.97 1.78
CA LEU A 174 -5.52 -14.31 1.42
C LEU A 174 -4.50 -15.02 0.51
N GLU A 175 -3.81 -14.30 -0.39
CA GLU A 175 -2.69 -14.85 -1.17
C GLU A 175 -1.53 -15.30 -0.28
N VAL A 176 -1.20 -14.52 0.76
CA VAL A 176 -0.16 -14.88 1.72
C VAL A 176 -0.55 -16.13 2.50
N TYR A 177 -1.81 -16.21 2.96
CA TYR A 177 -2.28 -17.39 3.67
C TYR A 177 -2.26 -18.63 2.77
N ALA A 178 -2.64 -18.53 1.50
CA ALA A 178 -2.56 -19.64 0.57
C ALA A 178 -1.13 -20.19 0.44
N LEU A 179 -0.13 -19.31 0.28
CA LEU A 179 1.29 -19.72 0.24
C LEU A 179 1.75 -20.41 1.53
N GLN A 180 1.38 -19.88 2.69
CA GLN A 180 1.73 -20.47 3.97
C GLN A 180 1.09 -21.85 4.15
N ILE A 181 -0.18 -21.98 3.77
CA ILE A 181 -0.92 -23.24 3.80
C ILE A 181 -0.24 -24.27 2.90
N GLN A 182 0.16 -23.90 1.69
CA GLN A 182 0.92 -24.78 0.78
C GLN A 182 2.26 -25.21 1.40
N MET A 183 3.02 -24.27 1.96
CA MET A 183 4.28 -24.56 2.64
C MET A 183 4.10 -25.53 3.80
N TYR A 184 3.15 -25.28 4.72
CA TYR A 184 2.95 -26.15 5.88
C TYR A 184 2.38 -27.51 5.50
N THR A 185 1.59 -27.58 4.42
CA THR A 185 1.14 -28.86 3.83
C THR A 185 2.33 -29.67 3.32
N ALA A 186 3.30 -29.03 2.63
CA ALA A 186 4.52 -29.68 2.16
C ALA A 186 5.45 -30.12 3.32
N GLN A 187 5.56 -29.29 4.37
CA GLN A 187 6.33 -29.62 5.58
C GLN A 187 5.66 -30.66 6.49
N LYS A 188 4.38 -30.97 6.27
CA LYS A 188 3.55 -31.80 7.16
C LYS A 188 3.45 -31.26 8.59
N ASP A 189 3.59 -29.94 8.78
CA ASP A 189 3.40 -29.27 10.08
C ASP A 189 1.90 -29.00 10.31
N ASN A 190 1.19 -30.04 10.75
CA ASN A 190 -0.26 -30.00 10.91
C ASN A 190 -0.74 -28.98 11.96
N LYS A 191 0.05 -28.68 12.98
CA LYS A 191 -0.35 -27.74 14.05
C LYS A 191 -0.44 -26.32 13.50
N LYS A 192 0.56 -25.88 12.74
CA LYS A 192 0.54 -24.55 12.13
C LYS A 192 -0.42 -24.46 10.96
N LEU A 193 -0.57 -25.54 10.19
CA LEU A 193 -1.51 -25.64 9.09
C LEU A 193 -2.95 -25.34 9.54
N VAL A 194 -3.41 -25.98 10.63
CA VAL A 194 -4.75 -25.73 11.21
C VAL A 194 -4.92 -24.25 11.58
N SER A 195 -3.96 -23.69 12.33
CA SER A 195 -4.06 -22.30 12.80
C SER A 195 -4.18 -21.28 11.66
N ILE A 196 -3.46 -21.50 10.56
CA ILE A 196 -3.46 -20.57 9.43
C ILE A 196 -4.66 -20.81 8.53
N TYR A 197 -5.08 -22.06 8.36
CA TYR A 197 -6.28 -22.41 7.62
C TYR A 197 -7.52 -21.74 8.24
N GLU A 198 -7.69 -21.82 9.56
CA GLU A 198 -8.78 -21.14 10.26
C GLU A 198 -8.75 -19.62 10.08
N LYS A 199 -7.56 -19.01 10.11
CA LYS A 199 -7.39 -17.57 9.85
C LYS A 199 -7.80 -17.21 8.43
N ALA A 200 -7.43 -18.04 7.44
CA ALA A 200 -7.80 -17.84 6.04
C ALA A 200 -9.32 -17.90 5.85
N LEU A 201 -10.00 -18.85 6.50
CA LEU A 201 -11.47 -18.97 6.44
C LEU A 201 -12.18 -17.76 7.05
N ARG A 202 -11.70 -17.23 8.19
CA ARG A 202 -12.25 -16.00 8.80
C ARG A 202 -12.07 -14.76 7.93
N THR A 203 -10.99 -14.74 7.14
CA THR A 203 -10.62 -13.63 6.25
C THR A 203 -11.38 -13.71 4.91
N LYS A 204 -11.97 -14.86 4.57
CA LYS A 204 -12.62 -15.10 3.28
C LYS A 204 -13.75 -14.11 3.04
N SER A 205 -13.50 -13.16 2.16
CA SER A 205 -14.51 -12.28 1.55
C SER A 205 -15.03 -12.92 0.27
N GLY A 206 -16.31 -12.72 -0.06
CA GLY A 206 -16.93 -13.23 -1.30
C GLY A 206 -16.32 -12.71 -2.60
N VAL A 207 -15.30 -11.86 -2.52
CA VAL A 207 -14.63 -11.18 -3.65
C VAL A 207 -13.25 -11.81 -3.97
N ALA A 208 -12.80 -12.84 -3.23
CA ALA A 208 -11.51 -13.46 -3.46
C ALA A 208 -11.40 -14.22 -4.79
N HIS A 209 -10.21 -14.18 -5.42
CA HIS A 209 -9.99 -14.83 -6.71
C HIS A 209 -10.22 -16.35 -6.59
N PRO A 210 -11.08 -16.96 -7.44
CA PRO A 210 -11.48 -18.37 -7.30
C PRO A 210 -10.30 -19.34 -7.20
N ARG A 211 -9.22 -19.12 -7.97
CA ARG A 211 -7.99 -19.92 -7.87
C ARG A 211 -7.35 -19.95 -6.47
N ILE A 212 -7.31 -18.82 -5.74
CA ILE A 212 -6.70 -18.75 -4.39
C ILE A 212 -7.58 -19.55 -3.41
N ILE A 213 -8.89 -19.36 -3.52
CA ILE A 213 -9.88 -20.09 -2.72
C ILE A 213 -9.74 -21.61 -2.98
N GLY A 214 -9.55 -22.00 -4.24
CA GLY A 214 -9.28 -23.38 -4.65
C GLY A 214 -8.10 -24.00 -3.93
N VAL A 215 -6.94 -23.31 -3.94
CA VAL A 215 -5.71 -23.76 -3.27
C VAL A 215 -5.91 -23.91 -1.75
N ILE A 216 -6.58 -22.95 -1.12
CA ILE A 216 -6.85 -22.96 0.32
C ILE A 216 -7.67 -24.20 0.68
N HIS A 217 -8.79 -24.43 0.00
CA HIS A 217 -9.65 -25.58 0.27
C HIS A 217 -9.01 -26.92 -0.10
N GLU A 218 -8.21 -27.00 -1.17
CA GLU A 218 -7.48 -28.22 -1.52
C GLU A 218 -6.52 -28.63 -0.39
N CYS A 219 -5.76 -27.67 0.15
CA CYS A 219 -4.85 -27.94 1.26
C CYS A 219 -5.60 -28.20 2.57
N GLY A 220 -6.73 -27.52 2.81
CA GLY A 220 -7.65 -27.81 3.92
C GLY A 220 -8.20 -29.24 3.86
N GLY A 221 -8.59 -29.71 2.67
CA GLY A 221 -9.01 -31.09 2.44
C GLY A 221 -7.91 -32.10 2.77
N LYS A 222 -6.67 -31.86 2.31
CA LYS A 222 -5.50 -32.71 2.63
C LYS A 222 -5.22 -32.74 4.14
N MET A 223 -5.34 -31.60 4.81
CA MET A 223 -5.21 -31.50 6.26
C MET A 223 -6.27 -32.34 6.98
N TYR A 224 -7.55 -32.21 6.61
CA TYR A 224 -8.63 -32.99 7.22
C TYR A 224 -8.50 -34.50 6.94
N MET A 225 -7.99 -34.90 5.77
CA MET A 225 -7.65 -36.30 5.50
C MET A 225 -6.60 -36.83 6.48
N MET A 226 -5.56 -36.05 6.80
CA MET A 226 -4.56 -36.45 7.81
C MET A 226 -5.15 -36.59 9.20
N GLN A 227 -6.20 -35.81 9.52
CA GLN A 227 -6.94 -35.87 10.78
C GLN A 227 -8.05 -36.94 10.79
N ARG A 228 -8.26 -37.64 9.66
CA ARG A 228 -9.33 -38.64 9.46
C ARG A 228 -10.74 -38.04 9.55
N GLU A 229 -10.88 -36.73 9.32
CA GLU A 229 -12.17 -36.05 9.23
C GLU A 229 -12.67 -36.07 7.78
N TRP A 230 -13.18 -37.23 7.36
CA TRP A 230 -13.51 -37.49 5.95
C TRP A 230 -14.62 -36.59 5.39
N ASP A 231 -15.63 -36.27 6.19
CA ASP A 231 -16.77 -35.44 5.75
C ASP A 231 -16.34 -34.00 5.49
N LYS A 232 -15.53 -33.42 6.38
CA LYS A 232 -14.97 -32.08 6.19
C LYS A 232 -13.99 -32.05 5.01
N ALA A 233 -13.14 -33.07 4.89
CA ALA A 233 -12.25 -33.20 3.74
C ALA A 233 -13.01 -33.23 2.41
N ARG A 234 -14.09 -34.02 2.32
CA ARG A 234 -14.96 -34.08 1.14
C ARG A 234 -15.56 -32.71 0.81
N SER A 235 -16.11 -32.02 1.80
CA SER A 235 -16.71 -30.70 1.62
C SER A 235 -15.69 -29.67 1.12
N ASP A 236 -14.48 -29.69 1.66
CA ASP A 236 -13.40 -28.80 1.24
C ASP A 236 -12.91 -29.12 -0.16
N PHE A 237 -12.65 -30.39 -0.50
CA PHE A 237 -12.27 -30.73 -1.88
C PHE A 237 -13.34 -30.35 -2.89
N PHE A 238 -14.62 -30.54 -2.54
CA PHE A 238 -15.72 -30.14 -3.42
C PHE A 238 -15.79 -28.61 -3.60
N SER A 239 -15.58 -27.86 -2.53
CA SER A 239 -15.52 -26.39 -2.60
C SER A 239 -14.32 -25.92 -3.42
N GLY A 240 -13.15 -26.55 -3.23
CA GLY A 240 -11.94 -26.27 -4.00
C GLY A 240 -12.11 -26.57 -5.48
N PHE A 241 -12.76 -27.70 -5.81
CA PHE A 241 -13.09 -28.08 -7.19
C PHE A 241 -13.96 -27.03 -7.88
N LYS A 242 -15.05 -26.60 -7.25
CA LYS A 242 -15.91 -25.52 -7.78
C LYS A 242 -15.13 -24.24 -8.06
N SER A 243 -14.23 -23.86 -7.15
CA SER A 243 -13.44 -22.65 -7.31
C SER A 243 -12.38 -22.77 -8.42
N TYR A 244 -11.84 -23.97 -8.68
CA TYR A 244 -10.95 -24.20 -9.83
C TYR A 244 -11.71 -24.21 -11.16
N ASP A 245 -12.90 -24.78 -11.19
CA ASP A 245 -13.79 -24.77 -12.37
C ASP A 245 -14.15 -23.33 -12.76
N GLU A 246 -14.58 -22.52 -11.79
CA GLU A 246 -14.86 -21.09 -11.99
C GLU A 246 -13.60 -20.28 -12.38
N ALA A 247 -12.42 -20.67 -11.91
CA ALA A 247 -11.17 -20.03 -12.32
C ALA A 247 -10.78 -20.37 -13.76
N ALA A 248 -11.14 -21.56 -14.26
CA ALA A 248 -10.87 -22.01 -15.61
C ALA A 248 -11.84 -21.40 -16.62
N SER A 249 -13.12 -21.21 -16.23
CA SER A 249 -14.16 -20.63 -17.07
C SER A 249 -14.01 -19.11 -17.30
N ARG A 250 -13.15 -18.44 -16.53
CA ARG A 250 -12.86 -16.99 -16.62
C ARG A 250 -11.62 -16.66 -17.46
N ARG A 251 -10.99 -17.63 -18.12
CA ARG A 251 -9.86 -17.43 -19.03
C ARG A 251 -10.28 -17.22 -20.46
#